data_AF-A0A660SPC7-F1
#
_entry.id   AF-A0A660SPC7-F1
#
_cell.length_a   1.000
_cell.length_b   1.000
_cell.length_c   1.000
_cell.angle_alpha   90.00
_cell.angle_beta   90.00
_cell.angle_gamma   90.00
#
_symmetry.space_group_name_H-M   'P 1'
#
loop_
_entity.id
_entity.type
_entity.pdbx_description
1 polymer ?
#
loop_
_entity_poly.entity_id
_entity_poly.type
_entity_poly.pdbx_seq_one_letter_code
_entity_poly.pdbx_strand_id
1 'polypeptide(L)'
;AVFINGPWYIGRIRGDAPEVHAATMLSSAPKVGEYEGNQVGFMLSNLAAANTDDPRRRAAVVKFMKFITEPDNVKFISESAGSLFAIKYELGADADPLQREFVRVSSEATFVTGGLHNYFPVSVIQEFGQALAALVLDEATPEEFVQMLIDAQ
;
A
#
# COMPACT_ATOMS: atom_id res chain seq x y z
N ALA A 1 -2.20 0.01 21.37
CA ALA A 1 -3.08 -0.14 20.19
C ALA A 1 -2.24 -0.59 19.02
N VAL A 2 -2.78 -1.39 18.10
CA VAL A 2 -2.11 -1.85 16.88
C VAL A 2 -3.09 -1.67 15.72
N PHE A 3 -2.60 -1.22 14.58
CA PHE A 3 -3.38 -1.13 13.35
C PHE A 3 -2.48 -1.46 12.16
N ILE A 4 -3.08 -1.92 11.06
CA ILE A 4 -2.36 -2.28 9.84
C ILE A 4 -2.57 -1.15 8.83
N ASN A 5 -1.48 -0.55 8.36
CA ASN A 5 -1.53 0.53 7.37
C ASN A 5 -0.20 0.64 6.61
N GLY A 6 -0.21 1.38 5.51
CA GLY A 6 0.99 1.62 4.72
C GLY A 6 1.63 2.98 4.96
N PRO A 7 2.78 3.24 4.30
CA PRO A 7 3.56 4.45 4.50
C PRO A 7 2.80 5.74 4.13
N TRP A 8 1.79 5.65 3.25
CA TRP A 8 0.95 6.80 2.88
C TRP A 8 0.25 7.49 4.06
N TYR A 9 0.14 6.82 5.21
CA TYR A 9 -0.49 7.39 6.40
C TYR A 9 0.45 8.26 7.25
N ILE A 10 1.78 8.19 7.03
CA ILE A 10 2.79 8.91 7.81
C ILE A 10 2.54 10.41 7.78
N GLY A 11 2.37 11.00 6.58
CA GLY A 11 2.11 12.43 6.46
C GLY A 11 0.85 12.88 7.18
N ARG A 12 -0.18 12.03 7.22
CA ARG A 12 -1.46 12.33 7.90
C ARG A 12 -1.30 12.34 9.41
N ILE A 13 -0.67 11.33 10.01
CA ILE A 13 -0.47 11.31 11.47
C ILE A 13 0.54 12.37 11.91
N ARG A 14 1.54 12.68 11.08
CA ARG A 14 2.51 13.75 11.35
C ARG A 14 1.84 15.12 11.44
N GLY A 15 0.84 15.39 10.60
CA GLY A 15 0.09 16.65 10.60
C GLY A 15 -1.03 16.70 11.64
N ASP A 16 -1.84 15.65 11.71
CA ASP A 16 -3.10 15.67 12.46
C ASP A 16 -2.97 15.19 13.90
N ALA A 17 -1.93 14.39 14.21
CA ALA A 17 -1.73 13.76 15.51
C ALA A 17 -0.23 13.57 15.81
N PRO A 18 0.55 14.66 15.95
CA PRO A 18 2.01 14.61 16.07
C PRO A 18 2.50 13.79 17.27
N GLU A 19 1.77 13.75 18.38
CA GLU A 19 2.05 12.91 19.54
C GLU A 19 1.88 11.41 19.22
N VAL A 20 0.92 11.06 18.37
CA VAL A 20 0.73 9.69 17.89
C VAL A 20 1.87 9.32 16.93
N HIS A 21 2.23 10.21 16.00
CA HIS A 21 3.37 10.00 15.12
C HIS A 21 4.66 9.77 15.91
N ALA A 22 4.96 10.61 16.91
CA ALA A 22 6.14 10.46 17.76
C ALA A 22 6.19 9.15 18.56
N ALA A 23 5.03 8.60 18.91
CA ALA A 23 4.91 7.33 19.64
C ALA A 23 4.75 6.11 18.71
N THR A 24 4.59 6.31 17.40
CA THR A 24 4.35 5.23 16.44
C THR A 24 5.65 4.49 16.15
N MET A 25 5.56 3.16 16.14
CA MET A 25 6.61 2.26 15.70
C MET A 25 6.04 1.29 14.67
N LEU A 26 6.92 0.77 13.81
CA LEU A 26 6.56 -0.24 12.82
C LEU A 26 7.00 -1.62 13.31
N SER A 27 6.22 -2.64 12.95
CA SER A 27 6.57 -4.04 13.11
C SER A 27 6.15 -4.79 11.85
N SER A 28 6.83 -5.89 11.54
CA SER A 28 6.32 -6.87 10.57
C SER A 28 4.97 -7.43 11.01
N ALA A 29 4.23 -7.96 10.04
CA ALA A 29 2.97 -8.64 10.33
C ALA A 29 3.19 -9.80 11.34
N PRO A 30 2.21 -10.08 12.21
CA PRO A 30 2.30 -11.18 13.15
C PRO A 30 2.49 -12.52 12.42
N LYS A 31 3.22 -13.43 13.05
CA LYS A 31 3.35 -14.82 12.59
C LYS A 31 1.98 -15.51 12.53
N VAL A 32 1.72 -16.25 11.45
CA VAL A 32 0.52 -17.08 11.28
C VAL A 32 0.96 -18.49 10.90
N GLY A 33 0.80 -19.45 11.83
CA GLY A 33 1.34 -20.80 11.65
C GLY A 33 2.86 -20.76 11.44
N GLU A 34 3.36 -21.34 10.35
CA GLU A 34 4.78 -21.30 9.97
C GLU A 34 5.17 -20.05 9.17
N TYR A 35 4.21 -19.19 8.79
CA TYR A 35 4.47 -17.99 8.01
C TYR A 35 4.86 -16.81 8.91
N GLU A 36 6.08 -16.32 8.76
CA GLU A 36 6.62 -15.19 9.52
C GLU A 36 7.45 -14.24 8.65
N GLY A 37 7.59 -12.99 9.11
CA GLY A 37 8.42 -11.99 8.44
C GLY A 37 7.82 -11.46 7.13
N ASN A 38 6.50 -11.54 6.96
CA ASN A 38 5.84 -11.09 5.75
C ASN A 38 5.54 -9.59 5.75
N GLN A 39 5.52 -9.02 4.55
CA GLN A 39 4.99 -7.68 4.28
C GLN A 39 3.88 -7.75 3.24
N VAL A 40 2.90 -6.86 3.36
CA VAL A 40 1.89 -6.66 2.31
C VAL A 40 2.39 -5.56 1.39
N GLY A 41 2.70 -5.91 0.15
CA GLY A 41 3.23 -4.99 -0.85
C GLY A 41 2.43 -5.06 -2.13
N PHE A 42 1.86 -3.92 -2.54
CA PHE A 42 1.14 -3.78 -3.80
C PHE A 42 1.22 -2.34 -4.32
N MET A 43 1.03 -2.17 -5.61
CA MET A 43 0.92 -0.84 -6.22
C MET A 43 -0.44 -0.24 -5.86
N LEU A 44 -0.46 0.65 -4.87
CA LEU A 44 -1.68 1.31 -4.42
C LEU A 44 -2.22 2.30 -5.47
N SER A 45 -1.33 3.07 -6.10
CA SER A 45 -1.73 4.13 -7.03
C SER A 45 -0.87 4.10 -8.28
N ASN A 46 -1.54 4.33 -9.41
CA ASN A 46 -0.94 4.33 -10.73
C ASN A 46 -1.11 5.71 -11.35
N LEU A 47 -0.05 6.20 -12.00
CA LEU A 47 -0.18 7.34 -12.89
C LEU A 47 -0.43 6.82 -14.30
N ALA A 48 -1.62 7.08 -14.83
CA ALA A 48 -2.02 6.68 -16.17
C ALA A 48 -2.32 7.91 -17.03
N ALA A 49 -2.00 7.81 -18.31
CA ALA A 49 -2.35 8.81 -19.30
C ALA A 49 -3.33 8.24 -20.31
N ALA A 50 -4.47 8.93 -20.50
CA ALA A 50 -5.43 8.56 -21.53
C ALA A 50 -4.85 8.78 -22.93
N ASN A 51 -5.26 7.93 -23.89
CA ASN A 51 -4.91 8.13 -25.28
C ASN A 51 -5.48 9.46 -25.80
N THR A 52 -4.76 10.09 -26.73
CA THR A 52 -5.19 11.35 -27.35
C THR A 52 -4.57 11.50 -28.73
N ASP A 53 -5.33 12.04 -29.68
CA ASP A 53 -4.85 12.36 -31.03
C ASP A 53 -4.32 13.80 -31.16
N ASP A 54 -4.51 14.67 -30.16
CA ASP A 54 -3.93 16.01 -30.16
C ASP A 54 -2.42 15.92 -29.90
N PRO A 55 -1.56 16.29 -30.87
CA PRO A 55 -0.11 16.18 -30.73
C PRO A 55 0.45 17.06 -29.60
N ARG A 56 -0.18 18.21 -29.31
CA ARG A 56 0.25 19.10 -28.22
C ARG A 56 -0.07 18.49 -26.86
N ARG A 57 -1.27 17.91 -26.72
CA ARG A 57 -1.65 17.20 -25.49
C ARG A 57 -0.73 16.01 -25.25
N ARG A 58 -0.44 15.23 -26.31
CA ARG A 58 0.51 14.12 -26.23
C ARG A 58 1.89 14.57 -25.77
N ALA A 59 2.43 15.65 -26.34
CA ALA A 59 3.73 16.19 -25.93
C ALA A 59 3.74 16.67 -24.47
N ALA A 60 2.67 17.34 -24.02
CA ALA A 60 2.53 17.79 -22.64
C ALA A 60 2.47 16.62 -21.64
N VAL A 61 1.68 15.58 -21.95
CA VAL A 61 1.61 14.34 -21.16
C VAL A 61 2.97 13.70 -21.04
N VAL A 62 3.69 13.48 -22.15
CA VAL A 62 5.03 12.87 -22.12
C VAL A 62 5.99 13.69 -21.27
N LYS A 63 5.97 15.02 -21.40
CA LYS A 63 6.81 15.91 -20.60
C LYS A 63 6.50 15.79 -19.11
N PHE A 64 5.23 15.80 -18.74
CA PHE A 64 4.79 15.68 -17.35
C PHE A 64 5.15 14.32 -16.76
N MET A 65 4.84 13.23 -17.47
CA MET A 65 5.16 11.86 -17.03
C MET A 65 6.66 11.72 -16.76
N LYS A 66 7.53 12.19 -17.68
CA LYS A 66 8.97 12.18 -17.44
C LYS A 66 9.35 12.97 -16.19
N PHE A 67 8.92 14.23 -16.13
CA PHE A 67 9.20 15.11 -15.00
C PHE A 67 8.82 14.48 -13.66
N ILE A 68 7.58 14.01 -13.51
CA ILE A 68 7.07 13.50 -12.23
C ILE A 68 7.72 12.15 -11.84
N THR A 69 8.29 11.43 -12.80
CA THR A 69 9.01 10.16 -12.57
C THR A 69 10.53 10.32 -12.43
N GLU A 70 11.08 11.52 -12.59
CA GLU A 70 12.51 11.75 -12.33
C GLU A 70 12.82 11.45 -10.85
N PRO A 71 13.91 10.73 -10.51
CA PRO A 71 14.19 10.29 -9.14
C PRO A 71 14.17 11.40 -8.10
N ASP A 72 14.71 12.58 -8.42
CA ASP A 72 14.73 13.73 -7.50
C ASP A 72 13.33 14.27 -7.23
N ASN A 73 12.46 14.29 -8.23
CA ASN A 73 11.07 14.71 -8.07
C ASN A 73 10.26 13.68 -7.28
N VAL A 74 10.49 12.38 -7.53
CA VAL A 74 9.88 11.31 -6.74
C VAL A 74 10.30 11.39 -5.28
N LYS A 75 11.61 11.58 -5.03
CA LYS A 75 12.15 11.77 -3.69
C LYS A 75 11.48 12.95 -2.98
N PHE A 76 11.42 14.10 -3.65
CA PHE A 76 10.76 15.29 -3.11
C PHE A 76 9.30 15.01 -2.70
N ILE A 77 8.52 14.36 -3.56
CA ILE A 77 7.12 14.01 -3.27
C ILE A 77 7.02 13.00 -2.13
N SER A 78 7.86 11.96 -2.16
CA SER A 78 7.93 10.91 -1.15
C SER A 78 8.14 11.50 0.25
N GLU A 79 9.18 12.29 0.43
CA GLU A 79 9.56 12.86 1.74
C GLU A 79 8.53 13.88 2.23
N SER A 80 8.01 14.71 1.31
CA SER A 80 6.97 15.69 1.62
C SER A 80 5.68 15.03 2.09
N ALA A 81 5.25 13.95 1.43
CA ALA A 81 4.01 13.24 1.74
C ALA A 81 4.17 12.19 2.86
N GLY A 82 5.39 11.75 3.17
CA GLY A 82 5.63 10.59 4.01
C GLY A 82 5.39 9.25 3.31
N SER A 83 5.20 9.23 1.98
CA SER A 83 4.85 8.03 1.21
C SER A 83 6.07 7.37 0.57
N LEU A 84 5.95 6.11 0.15
CA LEU A 84 6.97 5.41 -0.65
C LEU A 84 6.46 5.14 -2.07
N PHE A 85 7.38 5.17 -3.04
CA PHE A 85 7.11 5.03 -4.47
C PHE A 85 7.91 3.87 -5.06
N ALA A 86 7.40 3.28 -6.15
CA ALA A 86 8.03 2.15 -6.83
C ALA A 86 9.21 2.54 -7.74
N ILE A 87 9.47 3.83 -7.93
CA ILE A 87 10.65 4.33 -8.64
C ILE A 87 11.82 4.32 -7.65
N LYS A 88 13.00 3.90 -8.10
CA LYS A 88 14.19 3.85 -7.25
C LYS A 88 14.72 5.27 -6.98
N TYR A 89 14.88 5.61 -5.70
CA TYR A 89 15.55 6.81 -5.22
C TYR A 89 16.15 6.51 -3.83
N GLU A 90 17.02 7.39 -3.37
CA GLU A 90 17.60 7.32 -2.02
C GLU A 90 16.95 8.37 -1.12
N LEU A 91 16.42 7.92 0.02
CA LEU A 91 15.92 8.82 1.07
C LEU A 91 17.06 9.74 1.54
N GLY A 92 16.76 11.03 1.65
CA GLY A 92 17.65 12.05 2.19
C GLY A 92 17.89 11.87 3.68
N ALA A 93 18.84 12.62 4.24
CA ALA A 93 19.18 12.56 5.66
C ALA A 93 18.01 12.97 6.57
N ASP A 94 17.13 13.84 6.08
CA ASP A 94 15.99 14.37 6.84
C ASP A 94 14.68 13.59 6.61
N ALA A 95 14.72 12.46 5.90
CA ALA A 95 13.56 11.62 5.71
C ALA A 95 12.99 11.13 7.05
N ASP A 96 11.66 11.03 7.10
CA ASP A 96 10.91 10.64 8.30
C ASP A 96 11.42 9.28 8.84
N PRO A 97 11.64 9.14 10.16
CA PRO A 97 12.08 7.87 10.74
C PRO A 97 11.18 6.69 10.38
N LEU A 98 9.86 6.91 10.30
CA LEU A 98 8.93 5.85 9.90
C LEU A 98 9.12 5.45 8.43
N GLN A 99 9.44 6.38 7.52
CA GLN A 99 9.74 6.03 6.13
C GLN A 99 10.97 5.14 6.02
N ARG A 100 12.03 5.45 6.77
CA ARG A 100 13.23 4.62 6.83
C ARG A 100 12.91 3.22 7.35
N GLU A 101 12.07 3.15 8.37
CA GLU A 101 11.66 1.89 8.96
C GLU A 101 10.84 1.05 7.97
N PHE A 102 9.91 1.66 7.21
CA PHE A 102 9.21 0.97 6.13
C PHE A 102 10.18 0.42 5.07
N VAL A 103 11.20 1.18 4.67
CA VAL A 103 12.23 0.71 3.73
C VAL A 103 13.01 -0.47 4.33
N ARG A 104 13.41 -0.37 5.60
CA ARG A 104 14.14 -1.42 6.32
C ARG A 104 13.33 -2.72 6.40
N VAL A 105 12.11 -2.67 6.95
CA VAL A 105 11.27 -3.88 7.09
C VAL A 105 10.87 -4.48 5.73
N SER A 106 10.75 -3.67 4.68
CA SER A 106 10.51 -4.17 3.33
C SER A 106 11.73 -4.92 2.78
N SER A 107 12.94 -4.44 3.08
CA SER A 107 14.20 -5.08 2.65
C SER A 107 14.53 -6.36 3.43
N GLU A 108 14.04 -6.47 4.65
CA GLU A 108 14.23 -7.63 5.54
C GLU A 108 13.08 -8.64 5.45
N ALA A 109 12.03 -8.36 4.66
CA ALA A 109 10.87 -9.23 4.55
C ALA A 109 11.27 -10.60 3.99
N THR A 110 10.89 -11.67 4.67
CA THR A 110 11.08 -13.06 4.19
C THR A 110 10.36 -13.27 2.86
N PHE A 111 9.17 -12.67 2.75
CA PHE A 111 8.39 -12.63 1.53
C PHE A 111 7.44 -11.42 1.51
N VAL A 112 7.07 -11.00 0.31
CA VAL A 112 6.08 -9.94 0.08
C VAL A 112 4.86 -10.58 -0.58
N THR A 113 3.68 -10.34 -0.01
CA THR A 113 2.40 -10.79 -0.59
C THR A 113 1.60 -9.59 -1.11
N GLY A 114 0.88 -9.79 -2.21
CA GLY A 114 -0.06 -8.80 -2.72
C GLY A 114 -1.32 -8.70 -1.87
N GLY A 115 -2.14 -7.68 -2.12
CA GLY A 115 -3.51 -7.66 -1.61
C GLY A 115 -4.37 -8.71 -2.32
N LEU A 116 -5.50 -9.11 -1.72
CA LEU A 116 -6.42 -10.10 -2.32
C LEU A 116 -6.81 -9.75 -3.77
N HIS A 117 -6.95 -8.46 -4.07
CA HIS A 117 -7.30 -7.94 -5.41
C HIS A 117 -6.30 -8.32 -6.52
N ASN A 118 -5.08 -8.71 -6.17
CA ASN A 118 -4.10 -9.19 -7.14
C ASN A 118 -4.32 -10.65 -7.55
N TYR A 119 -5.13 -11.40 -6.79
CA TYR A 119 -5.26 -12.85 -6.95
C TYR A 119 -6.68 -13.29 -7.32
N PHE A 120 -7.69 -12.50 -6.98
CA PHE A 120 -9.09 -12.88 -7.17
C PHE A 120 -9.88 -11.91 -8.07
N PRO A 121 -10.92 -12.38 -8.77
CA PRO A 121 -11.82 -11.53 -9.55
C PRO A 121 -12.49 -10.44 -8.72
N VAL A 122 -12.90 -9.36 -9.38
CA VAL A 122 -13.56 -8.20 -8.75
C VAL A 122 -14.80 -8.61 -7.94
N SER A 123 -15.57 -9.58 -8.42
CA SER A 123 -16.76 -10.09 -7.74
C SER A 123 -16.42 -10.70 -6.37
N VAL A 124 -15.39 -11.54 -6.30
CA VAL A 124 -14.88 -12.12 -5.04
C VAL A 124 -14.40 -11.02 -4.09
N ILE A 125 -13.71 -9.99 -4.60
CA ILE A 125 -13.23 -8.87 -3.77
C ILE A 125 -14.38 -8.06 -3.19
N GLN A 126 -15.44 -7.86 -3.96
CA GLN A 126 -16.66 -7.16 -3.51
C GLN A 126 -17.38 -7.96 -2.42
N GLU A 127 -17.43 -9.29 -2.56
CA GLU A 127 -18.03 -10.20 -1.58
C GLU A 127 -17.21 -10.31 -0.29
N PHE A 128 -15.87 -10.23 -0.39
CA PHE A 128 -14.98 -10.52 0.72
C PHE A 128 -15.28 -9.74 2.00
N GLY A 129 -15.66 -8.46 1.88
CA GLY A 129 -15.95 -7.62 3.04
C GLY A 129 -17.14 -8.11 3.86
N GLN A 130 -18.23 -8.51 3.20
CA GLN A 130 -19.43 -8.99 3.89
C GLN A 130 -19.27 -10.43 4.39
N ALA A 131 -18.61 -11.29 3.62
CA ALA A 131 -18.26 -12.64 4.07
C ALA A 131 -17.35 -12.60 5.31
N LEU A 132 -16.33 -11.75 5.32
CA LEU A 132 -15.43 -11.59 6.47
C LEU A 132 -16.19 -11.05 7.70
N ALA A 133 -17.11 -10.11 7.51
CA ALA A 133 -17.94 -9.61 8.59
C ALA A 133 -18.81 -10.72 9.20
N ALA A 134 -19.48 -11.52 8.37
CA ALA A 134 -20.28 -12.65 8.83
C ALA A 134 -19.44 -13.68 9.62
N LEU A 135 -18.23 -14.01 9.13
CA LEU A 135 -17.30 -14.89 9.83
C LEU A 135 -16.89 -14.34 11.21
N VAL A 136 -16.50 -13.06 11.28
CA VAL A 136 -16.00 -12.44 12.52
C VAL A 136 -17.12 -12.22 13.54
N LEU A 137 -18.36 -12.09 13.08
CA LEU A 137 -19.55 -11.94 13.93
C LEU A 137 -20.18 -13.30 14.32
N ASP A 138 -19.53 -14.42 14.00
CA ASP A 138 -20.03 -15.79 14.20
C ASP A 138 -21.39 -16.05 13.49
N GLU A 139 -21.70 -15.30 12.43
CA GLU A 139 -22.90 -15.47 11.59
C GLU A 139 -22.67 -16.47 10.43
N ALA A 140 -21.42 -16.84 10.17
CA ALA A 140 -21.01 -17.86 9.21
C ALA A 140 -19.86 -18.71 9.77
N THR A 141 -19.87 -20.02 9.51
CA THR A 141 -18.72 -20.89 9.77
C THR A 141 -17.55 -20.59 8.82
N PRO A 142 -16.31 -21.06 9.10
CA PRO A 142 -15.22 -20.97 8.14
C PRO A 142 -15.54 -21.61 6.79
N GLU A 143 -16.29 -22.72 6.76
CA GLU A 143 -16.72 -23.37 5.54
C GLU A 143 -17.74 -22.53 4.77
N GLU A 144 -18.70 -21.92 5.47
CA GLU A 144 -19.71 -21.03 4.87
C GLU A 144 -19.05 -19.75 4.33
N PHE A 145 -18.08 -19.18 5.05
CA PHE A 145 -17.26 -18.06 4.57
C PHE A 145 -16.58 -18.39 3.24
N VAL A 146 -15.94 -19.55 3.14
CA VAL A 146 -15.30 -19.99 1.89
C VAL A 146 -16.33 -20.19 0.79
N GLN A 147 -17.48 -20.78 1.11
CA GLN A 147 -18.55 -21.01 0.13
C GLN A 147 -19.09 -19.69 -0.43
N MET A 148 -19.30 -18.67 0.39
CA MET A 148 -19.72 -17.33 -0.07
C MET A 148 -18.73 -16.75 -1.10
N LEU A 149 -17.42 -16.94 -0.90
CA LEU A 149 -16.40 -16.48 -1.86
C LEU A 149 -16.39 -17.30 -3.15
N ILE A 150 -16.66 -18.60 -3.08
CA ILE A 150 -16.78 -19.48 -4.25
C ILE A 150 -18.01 -19.11 -5.08
N ASP A 151 -19.14 -18.86 -4.42
CA ASP A 151 -20.41 -18.50 -5.08
C ASP A 151 -20.34 -17.14 -5.79
N ALA A 152 -19.43 -16.26 -5.36
CA ALA A 152 -19.18 -14.97 -5.98
C ALA A 152 -18.21 -15.02 -7.18
N GLN A 153 -17.59 -16.16 -7.47
CA GLN A 153 -16.63 -16.31 -8.58
C GLN A 153 -17.31 -16.45 -9.94
#